data_AF-A0A4R0FAW0-F1
#
_entry.id   AF-A0A4R0FAW0-F1
#
_cell.length_a   1.000
_cell.length_b   1.000
_cell.length_c   1.000
_cell.angle_alpha   90.00
_cell.angle_beta   90.00
_cell.angle_gamma   90.00
#
_symmetry.space_group_name_H-M   'P 1'
#
loop_
_entity.id
_entity.type
_entity.pdbx_description
1 polymer ?
#
loop_
_entity_poly.entity_id
_entity_poly.type
_entity_poly.pdbx_seq_one_letter_code
_entity_poly.pdbx_strand_id
1 'polypeptide(L)' 'MSDKELKRLSVLQEICDQRITQSQAAQLLHISERQIRRLLQKYKAQGPAALAH' A
#
# COMPACT_ATOMS: atom_id res chain seq x y z
N MET A 1 6.56 0.11 -13.36
CA MET A 1 5.15 0.30 -12.99
C MET A 1 4.26 -0.68 -13.74
N SER A 2 4.24 -1.92 -13.25
CA SER A 2 3.20 -2.88 -13.56
C SER A 2 1.86 -2.45 -12.94
N ASP A 3 0.76 -2.93 -13.49
CA ASP A 3 -0.60 -2.74 -12.96
C ASP A 3 -0.70 -3.01 -11.44
N LYS A 4 0.01 -4.04 -10.97
CA LYS A 4 0.11 -4.40 -9.54
C LYS A 4 0.78 -3.32 -8.68
N GLU A 5 1.77 -2.61 -9.20
CA GLU A 5 2.48 -1.54 -8.47
C GLU A 5 1.57 -0.31 -8.34
N LEU A 6 0.87 0.07 -9.42
CA LEU A 6 -0.12 1.15 -9.41
C LEU A 6 -1.24 0.86 -8.41
N LYS A 7 -1.80 -0.36 -8.42
CA LYS A 7 -2.83 -0.77 -7.47
C LYS A 7 -2.36 -0.68 -6.01
N ARG A 8 -1.13 -1.09 -5.70
CA ARG A 8 -0.57 -0.97 -4.35
C ARG A 8 -0.40 0.49 -3.93
N LEU A 9 0.04 1.34 -4.85
CA LEU A 9 0.25 2.76 -4.59
C LEU A 9 -1.08 3.45 -4.26
N SER A 10 -2.12 3.22 -5.05
CA SER A 10 -3.47 3.72 -4.78
C SER A 10 -4.00 3.26 -3.42
N VAL A 11 -3.89 1.96 -3.12
CA VAL A 11 -4.37 1.40 -1.83
C VAL A 11 -3.61 1.99 -0.64
N LEU A 12 -2.29 2.20 -0.75
CA LEU A 12 -1.52 2.82 0.34
C LEU A 12 -1.85 4.31 0.50
N GLN A 13 -2.12 5.02 -0.60
CA GLN A 13 -2.63 6.40 -0.55
C GLN A 13 -3.98 6.45 0.14
N GLU A 14 -4.91 5.54 -0.17
CA GLU A 14 -6.22 5.48 0.49
C GLU A 14 -6.13 5.19 1.99
N ILE A 15 -5.14 4.40 2.44
CA ILE A 15 -4.85 4.20 3.86
C ILE A 15 -4.33 5.50 4.50
N CYS A 16 -3.44 6.22 3.81
CA CYS A 16 -2.91 7.50 4.26
C CYS A 16 -4.01 8.58 4.35
N ASP A 17 -4.93 8.60 3.40
CA ASP A 17 -6.09 9.47 3.35
C ASP A 17 -7.21 9.04 4.33
N GLN A 18 -6.97 7.98 5.12
CA GLN A 18 -7.91 7.40 6.09
C GLN A 18 -9.25 6.97 5.46
N ARG A 19 -9.27 6.70 4.15
CA ARG A 19 -10.46 6.24 3.41
C ARG A 19 -10.72 4.75 3.64
N ILE A 20 -9.65 3.98 3.83
CA ILE A 20 -9.71 2.54 4.10
C ILE A 20 -8.76 2.16 5.23
N THR A 21 -9.10 1.07 5.92
CA THR A 21 -8.26 0.49 6.97
C THR A 21 -7.21 -0.47 6.40
N GLN A 22 -6.18 -0.78 7.20
CA GLN A 22 -5.15 -1.76 6.83
C GLN A 22 -5.74 -3.16 6.54
N SER A 23 -6.78 -3.54 7.28
CA SER A 23 -7.50 -4.81 7.08
C SER A 23 -8.26 -4.84 5.76
N GLN A 24 -8.90 -3.74 5.37
CA GLN A 24 -9.56 -3.62 4.05
C GLN A 24 -8.53 -3.65 2.92
N ALA A 25 -7.43 -2.92 3.06
CA ALA A 25 -6.34 -2.91 2.10
C ALA A 25 -5.71 -4.31 1.92
N ALA A 26 -5.57 -5.08 2.99
CA ALA A 26 -5.10 -6.47 2.97
C ALA A 26 -6.00 -7.35 2.10
N GLN A 27 -7.32 -7.19 2.21
CA GLN A 27 -8.30 -7.90 1.39
C GLN A 27 -8.24 -7.47 -0.09
N LEU A 28 -8.16 -6.17 -0.37
CA LEU A 28 -8.09 -5.61 -1.73
C LEU A 28 -6.83 -6.04 -2.51
N LEU A 29 -5.72 -6.20 -1.79
CA LEU A 29 -4.45 -6.62 -2.36
C LEU A 29 -4.19 -8.12 -2.23
N HIS A 30 -5.10 -8.88 -1.60
CA HIS A 30 -4.96 -10.31 -1.30
C HIS A 30 -3.62 -10.65 -0.62
N ILE A 31 -3.23 -9.84 0.36
CA ILE A 31 -2.00 -10.01 1.15
C ILE A 31 -2.31 -9.89 2.65
N SER A 32 -1.38 -10.30 3.50
CA SER A 32 -1.58 -10.16 4.96
C SER A 32 -1.47 -8.71 5.42
N GLU A 33 -2.18 -8.35 6.49
CA GLU A 33 -2.04 -7.03 7.15
C GLU A 33 -0.59 -6.71 7.55
N ARG A 34 0.21 -7.72 7.90
CA ARG A 34 1.65 -7.57 8.14
C ARG A 34 2.40 -7.08 6.90
N GLN A 35 2.03 -7.55 5.70
CA GLN A 35 2.61 -7.07 4.46
C GLN A 35 2.16 -5.64 4.15
N ILE A 36 0.89 -5.30 4.41
CA ILE A 36 0.38 -3.93 4.33
C ILE A 36 1.18 -3.00 5.25
N ARG A 37 1.40 -3.37 6.52
CA ARG A 37 2.22 -2.58 7.45
C ARG A 37 3.63 -2.35 6.94
N ARG A 38 4.29 -3.39 6.44
CA ARG A 38 5.65 -3.26 5.86
C ARG A 38 5.67 -2.34 4.64
N LEU A 39 4.66 -2.45 3.76
CA LEU A 39 4.51 -1.58 2.60
C LEU A 39 4.27 -0.13 3.03
N LEU A 40 3.40 0.10 4.01
CA LEU A 40 3.11 1.42 4.56
C LEU A 40 4.34 2.04 5.22
N GLN A 41 5.14 1.28 5.95
CA GLN A 41 6.41 1.76 6.52
C GLN A 41 7.38 2.19 5.42
N LYS A 42 7.54 1.39 4.36
CA LYS A 42 8.37 1.76 3.20
C LYS A 42 7.85 3.02 2.50
N TYR A 43 6.55 3.09 2.27
CA TYR A 43 5.89 4.24 1.65
C TYR A 43 6.06 5.51 2.48
N LYS A 44 5.98 5.43 3.82
CA LYS A 44 6.24 6.58 4.70
C LYS A 44 7.71 7.02 4.71
N ALA A 45 8.65 6.07 4.56
CA ALA A 45 10.08 6.37 4.59
C ALA A 45 10.61 6.95 3.27
N GLN A 46 10.11 6.49 2.13
CA GLN A 46 10.67 6.78 0.81
C GLN A 46 9.62 7.34 -0.18
N GLY A 47 8.38 7.53 0.25
CA GLY A 47 7.28 8.01 -0.59
C GLY A 47 6.86 7.03 -1.69
N PRO A 48 6.18 7.51 -2.74
CA PRO A 48 5.82 6.72 -3.93
C PRO A 48 7.00 6.01 -4.61
N ALA A 49 8.20 6.57 -4.50
CA ALA A 49 9.43 5.99 -5.05
C ALA A 49 9.79 4.64 -4.41
N ALA A 50 9.33 4.36 -3.19
CA ALA A 50 9.58 3.09 -2.48
C ALA A 50 8.94 1.87 -3.17
N LEU A 51 7.94 2.11 -4.01
CA LEU A 51 7.13 1.08 -4.66
C LEU A 51 7.37 0.99 -6.17
N ALA A 52 8.16 1.90 -6.74
CA ALA A 52 8.51 1.91 -8.15
C ALA A 52 9.80 1.10 -8.33
N HIS A 53 9.70 -0.22 -8.47
CA HIS A 53 10.85 -1.10 -8.64
C HIS A 53 10.61 -2.20 -9.67
#